data_AF-A0A2N6JD86-F1
#
_entry.id   AF-A0A2N6JD86-F1
#
_cell.length_a   1.000
_cell.length_b   1.000
_cell.length_c   1.000
_cell.angle_alpha   90.00
_cell.angle_beta   90.00
_cell.angle_gamma   90.00
#
_symmetry.space_group_name_H-M   'P 1'
#
loop_
_entity.id
_entity.type
_entity.pdbx_description
1 polymer ?
#
loop_
_entity_poly.entity_id
_entity_poly.type
_entity_poly.pdbx_seq_one_letter_code
_entity_poly.pdbx_strand_id
1 'polypeptide(L)'
;MKVQRLLMRSLLGAALSCSVLMPASTWAARPGPAASAPEGSLQQLLMTHALVLRGQIDGRDIQLSLQPKKNEDGVEGRYFFFGGSPEILVAGEVEGDDFIMEESVNGKDVSGQWEGHRQGQSITGTWSSADGAVTKPFALQLP
;
A
#
# COMPACT_ATOMS: atom_id res chain seq x y z
N MET A 1 39.90 -57.04 -30.40
CA MET A 1 39.37 -56.71 -31.74
C MET A 1 38.74 -55.33 -31.67
N LYS A 2 38.80 -54.41 -32.62
CA LYS A 2 39.69 -54.11 -33.75
C LYS A 2 39.32 -52.65 -34.11
N VAL A 3 40.31 -51.80 -34.33
CA VAL A 3 40.14 -50.41 -34.79
C VAL A 3 39.55 -50.42 -36.20
N GLN A 4 38.61 -49.53 -36.53
CA GLN A 4 38.40 -49.15 -37.94
C GLN A 4 38.05 -47.66 -38.07
N ARG A 5 39.00 -46.94 -38.66
CA ARG A 5 38.87 -45.60 -39.23
C ARG A 5 38.09 -45.69 -40.54
N LEU A 6 37.30 -44.69 -40.91
CA LEU A 6 37.20 -44.30 -42.32
C LEU A 6 36.85 -42.81 -42.53
N LEU A 7 37.76 -42.21 -43.29
CA LEU A 7 37.91 -40.93 -43.98
C LEU A 7 36.75 -39.94 -44.21
N MET A 8 37.13 -38.67 -43.98
CA MET A 8 36.91 -37.43 -44.76
C MET A 8 36.20 -37.54 -46.13
N ARG A 9 35.24 -36.65 -46.37
CA ARG A 9 35.17 -35.79 -47.58
C ARG A 9 34.57 -34.43 -47.26
N SER A 10 35.37 -33.38 -47.46
CA SER A 10 35.00 -31.97 -47.43
C SER A 10 34.04 -31.62 -48.57
N LEU A 11 33.13 -30.67 -48.35
CA LEU A 11 32.60 -29.79 -49.40
C LEU A 11 32.38 -28.40 -48.81
N LEU A 12 33.07 -27.44 -49.43
CA LEU A 12 33.07 -26.02 -49.20
C LEU A 12 31.72 -25.44 -49.65
N GLY A 13 31.08 -24.63 -48.82
CA GLY A 13 29.87 -23.89 -49.16
C GLY A 13 29.92 -22.50 -48.54
N ALA A 14 30.50 -21.55 -49.27
CA ALA A 14 30.46 -20.14 -48.92
C ALA A 14 29.06 -19.57 -49.20
N ALA A 15 28.46 -18.88 -48.21
CA ALA A 15 27.34 -18.00 -48.45
C ALA A 15 27.42 -16.78 -47.52
N LEU A 16 27.58 -15.61 -48.15
CA LEU A 16 27.43 -14.26 -47.60
C LEU A 16 26.16 -14.16 -46.74
N SER A 17 26.21 -13.39 -45.63
CA SER A 17 25.01 -12.72 -45.10
C SER A 17 25.36 -11.57 -44.13
N CYS A 18 25.00 -10.37 -44.58
CA CYS A 18 24.82 -9.07 -43.91
C CYS A 18 25.13 -8.92 -42.41
N SER A 19 26.12 -8.09 -42.09
CA SER A 19 26.21 -7.37 -40.83
C SER A 19 25.20 -6.22 -40.82
N VAL A 20 24.10 -6.35 -40.08
CA VAL A 20 23.20 -5.24 -39.80
C VAL A 20 23.70 -4.53 -38.55
N LEU A 21 24.23 -3.31 -38.71
CA LEU A 21 24.46 -2.37 -37.62
C LEU A 21 23.11 -1.89 -37.10
N MET A 22 22.67 -2.45 -35.97
CA MET A 22 21.50 -1.94 -35.24
C MET A 22 21.94 -0.71 -34.42
N PRO A 23 21.30 0.46 -34.58
CA PRO A 23 21.50 1.57 -33.65
C PRO A 23 20.89 1.18 -32.30
N ALA A 24 21.70 1.19 -31.24
CA ALA A 24 21.20 1.08 -29.88
C ALA A 24 20.37 2.34 -29.58
N SER A 25 19.05 2.22 -29.67
CA SER A 25 18.12 3.22 -29.16
C SER A 25 18.26 3.25 -27.64
N THR A 26 19.13 4.13 -27.12
CA THR A 26 19.15 4.50 -25.71
C THR A 26 17.92 5.34 -25.42
N TRP A 27 16.77 4.67 -25.25
CA TRP A 27 15.62 5.29 -24.64
C TRP A 27 15.97 5.54 -23.17
N ALA A 28 16.47 6.74 -22.88
CA ALA A 28 16.58 7.21 -21.52
C ALA A 28 15.17 7.21 -20.92
N ALA A 29 14.91 6.30 -19.98
CA ALA A 29 13.70 6.31 -19.19
C ALA A 29 13.62 7.68 -18.48
N ARG A 30 12.69 8.52 -18.92
CA ARG A 30 12.33 9.73 -18.17
C ARG A 30 11.79 9.24 -16.82
N PRO A 31 12.34 9.69 -15.68
CA PRO A 31 11.66 9.48 -14.42
C PRO A 31 10.28 10.12 -14.55
N GLY A 32 9.23 9.28 -14.49
CA GLY A 32 7.87 9.77 -14.33
C GLY A 32 7.78 10.54 -13.02
N PRO A 33 6.85 11.50 -12.89
CA PRO A 33 6.67 12.21 -11.63
C PRO A 33 6.48 11.18 -10.51
N ALA A 34 7.45 11.10 -9.61
CA ALA A 34 7.25 10.43 -8.34
C ALA A 34 6.06 11.15 -7.70
N ALA A 35 4.99 10.42 -7.38
CA ALA A 35 3.89 10.98 -6.62
C ALA A 35 4.47 11.49 -5.31
N SER A 36 4.59 12.82 -5.19
CA SER A 36 5.04 13.46 -3.96
C SER A 36 4.07 13.06 -2.87
N ALA A 37 4.57 12.50 -1.76
CA ALA A 37 3.74 12.31 -0.59
C ALA A 37 3.17 13.68 -0.14
N PRO A 38 1.98 13.76 0.49
CA PRO A 38 1.43 15.01 0.95
C PRO A 38 2.44 15.66 1.87
N GLU A 39 2.67 16.95 1.62
CA GLU A 39 3.61 17.75 2.36
C GLU A 39 3.12 17.90 3.80
N GLY A 40 4.00 17.63 4.78
CA GLY A 40 3.67 17.70 6.21
C GLY A 40 3.51 16.34 6.89
N SER A 41 3.20 16.39 8.18
CA SER A 41 2.89 15.21 9.00
C SER A 41 1.45 14.75 8.80
N LEU A 42 1.16 13.49 9.12
CA LEU A 42 -0.20 12.96 9.13
C LEU A 42 -1.12 13.80 10.03
N GLN A 43 -0.62 14.23 11.19
CA GLN A 43 -1.35 15.10 12.11
C GLN A 43 -1.75 16.41 11.45
N GLN A 44 -0.82 17.09 10.78
CA GLN A 44 -1.13 18.36 10.11
C GLN A 44 -2.23 18.19 9.06
N LEU A 45 -2.19 17.09 8.32
CA LEU A 45 -3.19 16.76 7.31
C LEU A 45 -4.58 16.47 7.92
N LEU A 46 -4.63 15.56 8.90
CA LEU A 46 -5.90 15.11 9.52
C LEU A 46 -6.53 16.14 10.44
N MET A 47 -5.75 17.06 11.02
CA MET A 47 -6.28 18.15 11.86
C MET A 47 -6.83 19.34 11.05
N THR A 48 -6.52 19.41 9.75
CA THR A 48 -6.98 20.52 8.89
C THR A 48 -8.02 20.10 7.86
N HIS A 49 -8.07 18.82 7.51
CA HIS A 49 -8.94 18.31 6.46
C HIS A 49 -9.67 17.04 6.88
N ALA A 50 -10.91 16.91 6.42
CA ALA A 50 -11.57 15.61 6.38
C ALA A 50 -10.93 14.76 5.27
N LEU A 51 -10.59 13.51 5.57
CA LEU A 51 -9.96 12.58 4.63
C LEU A 51 -10.82 11.34 4.44
N VAL A 52 -10.75 10.78 3.23
CA VAL A 52 -11.27 9.45 2.91
C VAL A 52 -10.09 8.59 2.49
N LEU A 53 -9.82 7.57 3.29
CA LEU A 53 -8.74 6.61 3.11
C LEU A 53 -9.32 5.28 2.63
N ARG A 54 -8.59 4.59 1.76
CA ARG A 54 -8.97 3.25 1.26
C ARG A 54 -7.83 2.29 1.44
N GLY A 55 -8.16 1.05 1.73
CA GLY A 55 -7.16 0.03 1.96
C GLY A 55 -7.78 -1.23 2.50
N GLN A 56 -7.07 -1.95 3.36
CA GLN A 56 -7.47 -3.26 3.84
C GLN A 56 -7.22 -3.44 5.34
N ILE A 57 -8.07 -4.25 5.97
CA ILE A 57 -7.78 -4.92 7.24
C ILE A 57 -7.79 -6.43 6.97
N ASP A 58 -6.69 -7.12 7.23
CA ASP A 58 -6.56 -8.58 7.05
C ASP A 58 -7.02 -9.06 5.66
N GLY A 59 -6.60 -8.34 4.62
CA GLY A 59 -6.94 -8.64 3.22
C GLY A 59 -8.38 -8.27 2.80
N ARG A 60 -9.20 -7.70 3.69
CA ARG A 60 -10.56 -7.25 3.37
C ARG A 60 -10.58 -5.75 3.11
N ASP A 61 -11.10 -5.35 1.95
CA ASP A 61 -11.15 -3.95 1.57
C ASP A 61 -12.08 -3.13 2.47
N ILE A 62 -11.60 -1.95 2.86
CA ILE A 62 -12.33 -0.96 3.66
C ILE A 62 -12.22 0.45 3.06
N GLN A 63 -13.18 1.30 3.43
CA GLN A 63 -13.04 2.75 3.34
C GLN A 63 -13.18 3.34 4.74
N LEU A 64 -12.24 4.20 5.13
CA LEU A 64 -12.23 4.94 6.38
C LEU A 64 -12.37 6.43 6.09
N SER A 65 -13.37 7.08 6.67
CA SER A 65 -13.55 8.53 6.60
C SER A 65 -13.25 9.14 7.96
N LEU A 66 -12.31 10.09 8.01
CA LEU A 66 -11.88 10.80 9.22
C LEU A 66 -12.08 12.31 9.08
N GLN A 67 -12.34 12.97 10.19
CA GLN A 67 -12.39 14.43 10.29
C GLN A 67 -11.87 14.88 11.67
N PRO A 68 -11.38 16.13 11.81
CA PRO A 68 -11.11 16.72 13.11
C PRO A 68 -12.38 16.75 13.98
N LYS A 69 -12.23 16.46 15.26
CA LYS A 69 -13.29 16.70 16.25
C LYS A 69 -13.52 18.20 16.42
N LYS A 70 -14.77 18.59 16.70
CA LYS A 70 -15.17 20.01 16.74
C LYS A 70 -14.90 20.71 18.08
N ASN A 71 -14.96 19.96 19.18
CA ASN A 71 -15.01 20.53 20.53
C ASN A 71 -13.84 20.06 21.43
N GLU A 72 -12.99 19.19 20.91
CA GLU A 72 -11.84 18.61 21.60
C GLU A 72 -10.78 18.24 20.57
N ASP A 73 -9.56 18.00 21.03
CA ASP A 73 -8.48 17.55 20.18
C ASP A 73 -8.72 16.10 19.69
N GLY A 74 -8.22 15.79 18.51
CA GLY A 74 -8.29 14.46 17.91
C GLY A 74 -9.19 14.36 16.68
N VAL A 75 -9.34 13.15 16.19
CA VAL A 75 -10.14 12.80 15.02
C VAL A 75 -11.31 11.90 15.39
N GLU A 76 -12.35 11.97 14.57
CA GLU A 76 -13.50 11.06 14.61
C GLU A 76 -13.86 10.63 13.20
N GLY A 77 -14.58 9.52 13.09
CA GLY A 77 -14.91 8.99 11.79
C GLY A 77 -15.69 7.70 11.81
N ARG A 78 -15.67 7.07 10.64
CA ARG A 78 -16.37 5.82 10.37
C ARG A 78 -15.62 5.02 9.33
N TYR A 79 -15.64 3.71 9.44
CA TYR A 79 -15.22 2.83 8.36
C TYR A 79 -16.25 1.76 8.06
N PHE A 80 -16.19 1.19 6.87
CA PHE A 80 -16.97 0.03 6.48
C PHE A 80 -16.14 -0.90 5.61
N PHE A 81 -16.48 -2.19 5.63
CA PHE A 81 -15.99 -3.16 4.66
C PHE A 81 -16.84 -3.11 3.40
N PHE A 82 -16.18 -3.14 2.23
CA PHE A 82 -16.90 -3.25 0.97
C PHE A 82 -17.72 -4.56 0.91
N GLY A 83 -18.84 -4.52 0.18
CA GLY A 83 -19.77 -5.66 0.10
C GLY A 83 -20.96 -5.59 1.06
N GLY A 84 -21.26 -4.42 1.63
CA GLY A 84 -22.52 -4.16 2.34
C GLY A 84 -22.45 -4.30 3.87
N SER A 85 -21.31 -4.04 4.50
CA SER A 85 -21.26 -3.98 5.96
C SER A 85 -21.93 -2.71 6.49
N PRO A 86 -22.44 -2.71 7.73
CA PRO A 86 -22.73 -1.47 8.44
C PRO A 86 -21.45 -0.63 8.61
N GLU A 87 -21.64 0.67 8.83
CA GLU A 87 -20.56 1.57 9.27
C GLU A 87 -20.21 1.31 10.73
N ILE A 88 -18.93 1.40 11.04
CA ILE A 88 -18.35 1.21 12.38
C ILE A 88 -17.68 2.52 12.77
N LEU A 89 -17.94 2.99 13.99
CA LEU A 89 -17.42 4.27 14.48
C LEU A 89 -15.96 4.13 14.91
N VAL A 90 -15.18 5.18 14.68
CA VAL A 90 -13.82 5.30 15.20
C VAL A 90 -13.56 6.70 15.73
N ALA A 91 -12.77 6.82 16.79
CA ALA A 91 -12.29 8.09 17.32
C ALA A 91 -10.91 7.92 17.97
N GLY A 92 -10.09 8.97 18.00
CA GLY A 92 -8.76 8.89 18.59
C GLY A 92 -7.88 10.08 18.26
N GLU A 93 -6.57 9.86 18.29
CA GLU A 93 -5.55 10.90 18.23
C GLU A 93 -4.51 10.61 17.14
N VAL A 94 -3.87 11.69 16.68
CA VAL A 94 -2.79 11.63 15.70
C VAL A 94 -1.67 12.51 16.22
N GLU A 95 -0.49 11.94 16.41
CA GLU A 95 0.70 12.65 16.89
C GLU A 95 1.82 12.48 15.86
N GLY A 96 2.21 13.57 15.21
CA GLY A 96 3.17 13.49 14.10
C GLY A 96 2.66 12.59 12.97
N ASP A 97 3.29 11.43 12.81
CA ASP A 97 2.96 10.40 11.81
C ASP A 97 2.35 9.13 12.42
N ASP A 98 2.19 9.10 13.75
CA ASP A 98 1.54 8.02 14.49
C ASP A 98 0.04 8.31 14.67
N PHE A 99 -0.74 7.25 14.69
CA PHE A 99 -2.20 7.29 14.76
C PHE A 99 -2.67 6.19 15.69
N ILE A 100 -3.53 6.56 16.65
CA ILE A 100 -4.15 5.63 17.60
C ILE A 100 -5.65 5.90 17.61
N MET A 101 -6.47 4.86 17.44
CA MET A 101 -7.93 4.99 17.46
C MET A 101 -8.59 3.88 18.24
N GLU A 102 -9.72 4.21 18.82
CA GLU A 102 -10.69 3.26 19.35
C GLU A 102 -11.83 3.07 18.35
N GLU A 103 -12.28 1.83 18.24
CA GLU A 103 -13.42 1.42 17.44
C GLU A 103 -14.64 1.19 18.34
N SER A 104 -15.82 1.55 17.86
CA SER A 104 -17.08 1.13 18.47
C SER A 104 -18.11 0.68 17.43
N VAL A 105 -18.52 -0.59 17.52
CA VAL A 105 -19.62 -1.15 16.71
C VAL A 105 -21.01 -0.75 17.20
N ASN A 106 -21.14 -0.31 18.45
CA ASN A 106 -22.43 0.04 19.06
C ASN A 106 -22.53 1.50 19.53
N GLY A 107 -21.47 2.29 19.32
CA GLY A 107 -21.38 3.70 19.72
C GLY A 107 -21.27 3.94 21.22
N LYS A 108 -20.95 2.91 22.01
CA LYS A 108 -20.85 2.99 23.47
C LYS A 108 -19.61 2.30 24.02
N ASP A 109 -19.41 1.05 23.61
CA ASP A 109 -18.32 0.21 24.12
C ASP A 109 -17.21 0.15 23.06
N VAL A 110 -15.95 0.10 23.52
CA VAL A 110 -14.81 -0.13 22.64
C VAL A 110 -14.83 -1.59 22.17
N SER A 111 -14.85 -1.79 20.86
CA SER A 111 -14.82 -3.11 20.22
C SER A 111 -13.46 -3.48 19.64
N GLY A 112 -12.60 -2.50 19.42
CA GLY A 112 -11.24 -2.70 18.94
C GLY A 112 -10.39 -1.44 19.04
N GLN A 113 -9.10 -1.60 18.82
CA GLN A 113 -8.10 -0.54 18.86
C GLN A 113 -7.23 -0.61 17.61
N TRP A 114 -6.88 0.55 17.08
CA TRP A 114 -6.01 0.70 15.93
C TRP A 114 -4.75 1.42 16.35
N GLU A 115 -3.60 0.89 15.97
CA GLU A 115 -2.30 1.53 16.15
C GLU A 115 -1.56 1.49 14.81
N GLY A 116 -1.17 2.64 14.28
CA GLY A 116 -0.51 2.71 12.98
C GLY A 116 0.43 3.89 12.84
N HIS A 117 1.24 3.81 11.80
CA HIS A 117 2.25 4.82 11.45
C HIS A 117 2.21 5.09 9.95
N ARG A 118 2.37 6.36 9.56
CA ARG A 118 2.47 6.77 8.16
C ARG A 118 3.86 6.45 7.60
N GLN A 119 3.90 5.73 6.49
CA GLN A 119 5.08 5.48 5.67
C GLN A 119 4.82 5.98 4.25
N GLY A 120 5.21 7.23 3.97
CA GLY A 120 5.02 7.87 2.67
C GLY A 120 3.54 8.08 2.31
N GLN A 121 3.00 7.20 1.46
CA GLN A 121 1.59 7.22 1.01
C GLN A 121 0.68 6.24 1.70
N SER A 122 1.24 5.42 2.59
CA SER A 122 0.47 4.44 3.33
C SER A 122 0.47 4.75 4.82
N ILE A 123 -0.62 4.42 5.50
CA ILE A 123 -0.69 4.27 6.94
C ILE A 123 -0.83 2.78 7.18
N THR A 124 0.15 2.19 7.85
CA THR A 124 0.18 0.75 8.11
C THR A 124 0.19 0.51 9.61
N GLY A 125 -0.45 -0.55 10.06
CA GLY A 125 -0.55 -0.81 11.49
C GLY A 125 -1.26 -2.10 11.84
N THR A 126 -1.68 -2.16 13.10
CA THR A 126 -2.40 -3.30 13.67
C THR A 126 -3.73 -2.83 14.22
N TRP A 127 -4.78 -3.58 13.89
CA TRP A 127 -6.05 -3.58 14.61
C TRP A 127 -6.03 -4.70 15.65
N SER A 128 -6.54 -4.44 16.84
CA SER A 128 -6.66 -5.41 17.93
C SER A 128 -8.10 -5.44 18.46
N SER A 129 -8.60 -6.61 18.86
CA SER A 129 -9.85 -6.70 19.63
C SER A 129 -9.70 -5.97 20.97
N ALA A 130 -10.81 -5.55 21.58
CA ALA A 130 -10.78 -4.80 22.85
C ALA A 130 -10.04 -5.53 24.00
N ASP A 131 -10.01 -6.87 23.97
CA ASP A 131 -9.28 -7.71 24.93
C ASP A 131 -7.85 -8.09 24.47
N GLY A 132 -7.44 -7.63 23.28
CA GLY A 132 -6.14 -7.92 22.67
C GLY A 132 -5.96 -9.36 22.16
N ALA A 133 -6.98 -10.22 22.24
CA ALA A 133 -6.85 -11.62 21.89
C ALA A 133 -6.72 -11.86 20.37
N VAL A 134 -7.28 -10.97 19.55
CA VAL A 134 -7.21 -11.03 18.09
C VAL A 134 -6.50 -9.78 17.58
N THR A 135 -5.50 -9.97 16.73
CA THR A 135 -4.82 -8.87 16.02
C THR A 135 -4.88 -9.09 14.51
N LYS A 136 -4.95 -8.00 13.75
CA LYS A 136 -5.07 -7.98 12.29
C LYS A 136 -4.23 -6.87 11.71
N PRO A 137 -3.43 -7.12 10.66
CA PRO A 137 -2.73 -6.04 9.98
C PRO A 137 -3.71 -5.16 9.21
N PHE A 138 -3.43 -3.87 9.11
CA PHE A 138 -4.11 -2.98 8.18
C PHE A 138 -3.11 -2.15 7.36
N ALA A 139 -3.55 -1.73 6.19
CA ALA A 139 -2.86 -0.76 5.35
C ALA A 139 -3.89 0.16 4.70
N LEU A 140 -3.69 1.46 4.79
CA LEU A 140 -4.57 2.50 4.26
C LEU A 140 -3.77 3.46 3.38
N GLN A 141 -4.36 3.89 2.27
CA GLN A 141 -3.73 4.83 1.36
C GLN A 141 -4.25 6.24 1.61
N LEU A 142 -3.33 7.20 1.66
CA LEU A 142 -3.63 8.62 1.57
C LEU A 142 -4.13 8.97 0.15
N PRO A 143 -5.04 9.96 0.01
CA PRO A 143 -5.59 10.37 -1.28
C PRO A 143 -4.59 11.11 -2.17
#